data_AF-A0A543G235-F1
#
_entry.id   AF-A0A543G235-F1
#
_cell.length_a   1.000
_cell.length_b   1.000
_cell.length_c   1.000
_cell.angle_alpha   90.00
_cell.angle_beta   90.00
_cell.angle_gamma   90.00
#
_symmetry.space_group_name_H-M   'P 1'
#
loop_
_entity.id
_entity.type
_entity.pdbx_description
1 polymer ?
#
loop_
_entity_poly.entity_id
_entity_poly.type
_entity_poly.pdbx_seq_one_letter_code
_entity_poly.pdbx_strand_id
1 'polypeptide(L)'
;MKTLKILSFFLLVILFGCTEETIINNYSAEGLGKVNVYIEGDITNAEAQAQLEEEVGTLTENIYIQNTTQLTAISIIGNSKLRNVTIDENNSLNIINVNAISNLTSFIVKDTNNQLANINLNGTGKVTEVEIKNSKQNSTILIDGFTIADKITIETTSNTSNNKTATITCNDLIEINKFLSINTSVSQNNTVSFTDLKIMGKYVSDTTYFFNIISGKFTVASFPILEEIYNLTLDGLHMDTITFPLVEKMNYFYLSIDSYINHFNFPQLTRCDNFQCEFNTGSLGTTYFTDTLFNMPLLNYCKNYSLNILGLDNFDAEDILEKFLTIQPVSGKTINLSNDAPLTGLGLTYKQTLINQGNTVIVW
;
A
#
# COMPACT_ATOMS: atom_id res chain seq x y z
N MET A 1 -48.57 -1.19 84.57
CA MET A 1 -49.03 -1.06 83.16
C MET A 1 -47.81 -0.68 82.33
N LYS A 2 -47.14 -1.58 81.61
CA LYS A 2 -47.51 -2.50 80.51
C LYS A 2 -47.23 -1.99 79.08
N THR A 3 -46.69 -0.80 78.88
CA THR A 3 -46.39 -0.30 77.51
C THR A 3 -44.94 0.13 77.25
N LEU A 4 -44.07 0.23 78.26
CA LEU A 4 -42.71 0.75 78.07
C LEU A 4 -41.60 -0.31 77.86
N LYS A 5 -41.93 -1.61 77.95
CA LYS A 5 -40.94 -2.69 77.77
C LYS A 5 -40.92 -3.31 76.38
N ILE A 6 -41.90 -3.01 75.52
CA ILE A 6 -41.96 -3.55 74.15
C ILE A 6 -41.19 -2.67 73.16
N LEU A 7 -41.08 -1.37 73.43
CA LEU A 7 -40.37 -0.44 72.54
C LEU A 7 -38.83 -0.60 72.60
N SER A 8 -38.28 -1.06 73.73
CA SER A 8 -36.84 -1.29 73.89
C SER A 8 -36.36 -2.60 73.28
N PHE A 9 -37.27 -3.55 72.99
CA PHE A 9 -36.90 -4.83 72.35
C PHE A 9 -37.00 -4.75 70.81
N PHE A 10 -37.85 -3.86 70.28
CA PHE A 10 -37.94 -3.63 68.83
C PHE A 10 -36.84 -2.72 68.28
N LEU A 11 -36.24 -1.84 69.10
CA LEU A 11 -35.13 -0.99 68.67
C LEU A 11 -33.78 -1.73 68.63
N LEU A 12 -33.64 -2.87 69.33
CA LEU A 12 -32.40 -3.66 69.33
C LEU A 12 -32.27 -4.60 68.12
N VAL A 13 -33.39 -4.94 67.45
CA VAL A 13 -33.38 -5.83 66.27
C VAL A 13 -33.08 -5.07 64.97
N ILE A 14 -33.25 -3.74 64.94
CA ILE A 14 -32.94 -2.93 63.76
C ILE A 14 -31.46 -2.51 63.72
N LEU A 15 -30.74 -2.59 64.85
CA LEU A 15 -29.32 -2.18 64.95
C LEU A 15 -28.30 -3.31 64.69
N PHE A 16 -28.74 -4.55 64.51
CA PHE A 16 -27.87 -5.69 64.15
C PHE A 16 -28.19 -6.29 62.76
N GLY A 17 -28.95 -5.55 61.94
CA GLY A 17 -29.28 -5.93 60.56
C GLY A 17 -28.31 -5.44 59.49
N CYS A 18 -27.16 -4.84 59.85
CA CYS A 18 -26.06 -4.63 58.90
C CYS A 18 -25.31 -5.95 58.73
N THR A 19 -25.93 -6.92 58.07
CA THR A 19 -25.13 -7.81 57.22
C THR A 19 -24.55 -6.91 56.15
N GLU A 20 -23.22 -6.87 56.03
CA GLU A 20 -22.59 -6.41 54.80
C GLU A 20 -23.21 -7.25 53.68
N GLU A 21 -24.23 -6.71 53.00
CA GLU A 21 -24.49 -7.08 51.63
C GLU A 21 -23.22 -6.68 50.91
N THR A 22 -22.27 -7.62 50.83
CA THR A 22 -21.40 -7.70 49.69
C THR A 22 -22.35 -7.77 48.51
N ILE A 23 -22.64 -6.60 47.94
CA ILE A 23 -23.12 -6.48 46.58
C ILE A 23 -21.98 -7.05 45.75
N ILE A 24 -21.97 -8.37 45.63
CA ILE A 24 -21.27 -9.07 44.57
C ILE A 24 -22.04 -8.60 43.35
N ASN A 25 -21.59 -7.48 42.77
CA ASN A 25 -21.98 -7.06 41.43
C ASN A 25 -21.47 -8.13 40.47
N ASN A 26 -22.13 -9.28 40.49
CA ASN A 26 -21.98 -10.38 39.53
C ASN A 26 -22.77 -10.03 38.27
N TYR A 27 -22.68 -8.76 37.84
CA TYR A 27 -22.79 -8.46 36.42
C TYR A 27 -21.52 -9.01 35.79
N SER A 28 -21.50 -10.33 35.62
CA SER A 28 -20.71 -10.96 34.59
C SER A 28 -21.11 -10.26 33.30
N ALA A 29 -20.29 -9.32 32.86
CA ALA A 29 -20.44 -8.63 31.60
C ALA A 29 -20.07 -9.61 30.46
N GLU A 30 -20.71 -10.77 30.47
CA GLU A 30 -20.51 -11.87 29.53
C GLU A 30 -20.70 -11.34 28.11
N GLY A 31 -19.65 -11.47 27.30
CA GLY A 31 -19.64 -11.05 25.90
C GLY A 31 -19.35 -9.56 25.64
N LEU A 32 -19.08 -8.73 26.66
CA LEU A 32 -18.56 -7.38 26.39
C LEU A 32 -17.12 -7.42 25.88
N GLY A 33 -16.30 -8.35 26.40
CA GLY A 33 -14.88 -8.45 26.07
C GLY A 33 -14.05 -7.28 26.61
N LYS A 34 -12.73 -7.39 26.48
CA LYS A 34 -11.79 -6.32 26.83
C LYS A 34 -11.67 -5.34 25.67
N VAL A 35 -11.51 -4.04 25.97
CA VAL A 35 -11.24 -3.02 24.93
C VAL A 35 -9.93 -3.31 24.19
N ASN A 36 -8.92 -3.78 24.93
CA ASN A 36 -7.60 -4.17 24.42
C ASN A 36 -7.35 -5.64 24.80
N VAL A 37 -7.00 -6.46 23.81
CA VAL A 37 -6.63 -7.86 24.00
C VAL A 37 -5.16 -8.03 23.63
N TYR A 38 -4.41 -8.77 24.46
CA TYR A 38 -2.98 -9.02 24.30
C TYR A 38 -2.71 -10.52 24.27
N ILE A 39 -2.10 -11.00 23.19
CA ILE A 39 -1.62 -12.37 23.02
C ILE A 39 -0.10 -12.31 23.06
N GLU A 40 0.51 -12.82 24.13
CA GLU A 40 1.96 -12.68 24.36
C GLU A 40 2.59 -13.86 25.12
N GLY A 41 3.91 -13.94 25.07
CA GLY A 41 4.69 -14.91 25.82
C GLY A 41 4.73 -16.31 25.21
N ASP A 42 4.95 -17.31 26.06
CA ASP A 42 5.14 -18.70 25.63
C ASP A 42 3.83 -19.43 25.34
N ILE A 43 3.01 -18.81 24.50
CA ILE A 43 1.64 -19.24 24.20
C ILE A 43 1.60 -20.12 22.95
N THR A 44 0.89 -21.24 23.03
CA THR A 44 0.60 -22.12 21.90
C THR A 44 -0.58 -21.60 21.08
N ASN A 45 -0.79 -22.13 19.88
CA ASN A 45 -1.95 -21.76 19.05
C ASN A 45 -3.28 -22.01 19.77
N ALA A 46 -3.41 -23.10 20.52
CA ALA A 46 -4.65 -23.46 21.22
C ALA A 46 -4.96 -22.50 22.37
N GLU A 47 -3.94 -22.13 23.15
CA GLU A 47 -4.07 -21.17 24.25
C GLU A 47 -4.38 -19.77 23.73
N ALA A 48 -3.71 -19.32 22.67
CA ALA A 48 -3.99 -18.03 22.06
C ALA A 48 -5.41 -17.94 21.50
N GLN A 49 -5.88 -19.01 20.87
CA GLN A 49 -7.26 -19.09 20.36
C GLN A 49 -8.28 -19.07 21.51
N ALA A 50 -8.05 -19.84 22.58
CA ALA A 50 -8.92 -19.83 23.75
C ALA A 50 -8.98 -18.45 24.42
N GLN A 51 -7.83 -17.76 24.52
CA GLN A 51 -7.78 -16.41 25.07
C GLN A 51 -8.52 -15.40 24.19
N LEU A 52 -8.41 -15.50 22.86
CA LEU A 52 -9.21 -14.66 21.95
C LEU A 52 -10.71 -14.91 22.13
N GLU A 53 -11.15 -16.16 22.27
CA GLU A 53 -12.56 -16.52 22.48
C GLU A 53 -13.12 -15.99 23.82
N GLU A 54 -12.29 -15.94 24.85
CA GLU A 54 -12.67 -15.40 26.17
C GLU A 54 -12.66 -13.87 26.20
N GLU A 55 -11.65 -13.25 25.61
CA GLU A 55 -11.38 -11.81 25.81
C GLU A 55 -11.96 -10.91 24.71
N VAL A 56 -12.14 -11.42 23.49
CA VAL A 56 -12.72 -10.64 22.40
C VAL A 56 -14.25 -10.61 22.54
N GLY A 57 -14.81 -9.42 22.60
CA GLY A 57 -16.26 -9.22 22.70
C GLY A 57 -16.72 -7.94 22.00
N THR A 58 -17.95 -7.53 22.28
CA THR A 58 -18.61 -6.40 21.59
C THR A 58 -17.99 -5.02 21.84
N LEU A 59 -17.08 -4.89 22.81
CA LEU A 59 -16.33 -3.67 23.12
C LEU A 59 -14.87 -3.72 22.69
N THR A 60 -14.37 -4.83 22.14
CA THR A 60 -12.96 -4.93 21.77
C THR A 60 -12.64 -4.06 20.57
N GLU A 61 -11.71 -3.13 20.77
CA GLU A 61 -11.27 -2.18 19.74
C GLU A 61 -9.88 -2.53 19.22
N ASN A 62 -9.02 -3.12 20.04
CA ASN A 62 -7.61 -3.32 19.73
C ASN A 62 -7.15 -4.74 20.09
N ILE A 63 -6.41 -5.37 19.19
CA ILE A 63 -5.78 -6.68 19.42
C ILE A 63 -4.29 -6.57 19.10
N TYR A 64 -3.47 -6.98 20.07
CA TYR A 64 -2.01 -6.99 19.99
C TYR A 64 -1.50 -8.43 20.11
N ILE A 65 -0.71 -8.88 19.14
CA ILE A 65 -0.04 -10.18 19.16
C ILE A 65 1.45 -9.90 19.18
N GLN A 66 2.08 -10.10 20.34
CA GLN A 66 3.44 -9.63 20.56
C GLN A 66 4.31 -10.61 21.34
N ASN A 67 5.60 -10.67 21.04
CA ASN A 67 6.59 -11.40 21.84
C ASN A 67 6.24 -12.88 22.08
N THR A 68 5.64 -13.54 21.10
CA THR A 68 5.29 -14.97 21.24
C THR A 68 6.42 -15.88 20.77
N THR A 69 6.66 -16.96 21.52
CA THR A 69 7.73 -17.93 21.23
C THR A 69 7.23 -19.23 20.61
N GLN A 70 6.03 -19.68 20.96
CA GLN A 70 5.44 -20.94 20.46
C GLN A 70 4.30 -20.76 19.45
N LEU A 71 3.76 -19.54 19.31
CA LEU A 71 2.65 -19.27 18.42
C LEU A 71 3.12 -19.39 16.96
N THR A 72 2.48 -20.28 16.20
CA THR A 72 2.80 -20.53 14.78
C THR A 72 1.67 -20.11 13.84
N ALA A 73 0.44 -20.04 14.34
CA ALA A 73 -0.71 -19.56 13.59
C ALA A 73 -1.71 -18.86 14.51
N ILE A 74 -2.35 -17.80 14.02
CA ILE A 74 -3.42 -17.09 14.73
C ILE A 74 -4.56 -16.76 13.77
N SER A 75 -5.79 -16.85 14.28
CA SER A 75 -7.01 -16.48 13.56
C SER A 75 -7.83 -15.52 14.41
N ILE A 76 -8.13 -14.34 13.87
CA ILE A 76 -8.81 -13.26 14.57
C ILE A 76 -10.15 -13.02 13.88
N ILE A 77 -11.24 -13.17 14.62
CA ILE A 77 -12.57 -12.78 14.18
C ILE A 77 -12.90 -11.46 14.87
N GLY A 78 -12.84 -10.37 14.13
CA GLY A 78 -13.13 -9.03 14.64
C GLY A 78 -14.62 -8.82 14.87
N ASN A 79 -14.95 -8.05 15.91
CA ASN A 79 -16.29 -7.52 16.12
C ASN A 79 -16.47 -6.18 15.37
N SER A 80 -17.66 -5.58 15.44
CA SER A 80 -18.01 -4.35 14.71
C SER A 80 -17.32 -3.06 15.21
N LYS A 81 -16.60 -3.13 16.34
CA LYS A 81 -15.79 -2.06 16.91
C LYS A 81 -14.29 -2.31 16.79
N LEU A 82 -13.85 -3.45 16.25
CA LEU A 82 -12.43 -3.70 16.04
C LEU A 82 -11.87 -2.59 15.13
N ARG A 83 -10.85 -1.90 15.62
CA ARG A 83 -10.20 -0.77 14.95
C ARG A 83 -8.78 -1.14 14.56
N ASN A 84 -8.04 -1.77 15.47
CA ASN A 84 -6.61 -1.97 15.31
C ASN A 84 -6.21 -3.41 15.56
N VAL A 85 -5.39 -3.96 14.67
CA VAL A 85 -4.66 -5.21 14.90
C VAL A 85 -3.19 -4.94 14.66
N THR A 86 -2.35 -5.31 15.63
CA THR A 86 -0.90 -5.14 15.55
C THR A 86 -0.19 -6.46 15.87
N ILE A 87 0.74 -6.86 15.01
CA ILE A 87 1.52 -8.09 15.13
C ILE A 87 3.01 -7.74 15.13
N ASP A 88 3.71 -8.10 16.20
CA ASP A 88 5.11 -7.69 16.46
C ASP A 88 5.91 -8.78 17.18
N GLU A 89 7.18 -8.99 16.82
CA GLU A 89 8.11 -9.84 17.58
C GLU A 89 7.64 -11.29 17.81
N ASN A 90 6.89 -11.88 16.88
CA ASN A 90 6.45 -13.28 16.96
C ASN A 90 7.34 -14.18 16.11
N ASN A 91 8.41 -14.70 16.73
CA ASN A 91 9.49 -15.38 16.02
C ASN A 91 9.09 -16.70 15.34
N SER A 92 8.03 -17.36 15.82
CA SER A 92 7.55 -18.64 15.28
C SER A 92 6.30 -18.49 14.40
N LEU A 93 5.69 -17.30 14.37
CA LEU A 93 4.42 -17.06 13.71
C LEU A 93 4.59 -17.13 12.20
N ASN A 94 3.83 -18.02 11.57
CA ASN A 94 3.88 -18.29 10.14
C ASN A 94 2.59 -17.81 9.44
N ILE A 95 1.44 -17.98 10.10
CA ILE A 95 0.12 -17.74 9.50
C ILE A 95 -0.67 -16.73 10.33
N ILE A 96 -1.15 -15.68 9.68
CA ILE A 96 -2.11 -14.73 10.23
C ILE A 96 -3.38 -14.77 9.38
N ASN A 97 -4.53 -14.97 10.02
CA ASN A 97 -5.83 -14.74 9.43
C ASN A 97 -6.58 -13.70 10.26
N VAL A 98 -7.04 -12.62 9.62
CA VAL A 98 -7.88 -11.61 10.24
C VAL A 98 -9.15 -11.45 9.43
N ASN A 99 -10.30 -11.60 10.07
CA ASN A 99 -11.62 -11.38 9.48
C ASN A 99 -12.29 -10.21 10.22
N ALA A 100 -12.20 -9.01 9.69
CA ALA A 100 -12.80 -7.81 10.27
C ALA A 100 -14.20 -7.55 9.68
N ILE A 101 -15.25 -7.60 10.51
CA ILE A 101 -16.63 -7.43 10.05
C ILE A 101 -17.06 -5.96 9.85
N SER A 102 -16.12 -5.02 9.96
CA SER A 102 -16.36 -3.59 9.84
C SER A 102 -15.09 -2.85 9.42
N ASN A 103 -15.18 -1.53 9.32
CA ASN A 103 -14.03 -0.68 9.02
C ASN A 103 -12.88 -0.90 10.01
N LEU A 104 -11.66 -1.05 9.48
CA LEU A 104 -10.43 -1.04 10.27
C LEU A 104 -9.77 0.33 10.18
N THR A 105 -9.21 0.77 11.31
CA THR A 105 -8.29 1.90 11.33
C THR A 105 -6.90 1.43 10.89
N SER A 106 -6.35 0.39 11.52
CA SER A 106 -5.03 -0.10 11.12
C SER A 106 -4.89 -1.62 11.24
N PHE A 107 -4.25 -2.23 10.24
CA PHE A 107 -3.66 -3.56 10.32
C PHE A 107 -2.15 -3.43 10.12
N ILE A 108 -1.37 -3.76 11.15
CA ILE A 108 0.08 -3.53 11.18
C ILE A 108 0.81 -4.83 11.51
N VAL A 109 1.71 -5.25 10.62
CA VAL A 109 2.65 -6.35 10.81
C VAL A 109 4.07 -5.77 10.72
N LYS A 110 4.84 -5.89 11.80
CA LYS A 110 6.23 -5.41 11.84
C LYS A 110 7.24 -6.43 11.31
N ASP A 111 8.42 -5.94 10.95
CA ASP A 111 9.52 -6.69 10.33
C ASP A 111 10.18 -7.74 11.25
N THR A 112 9.88 -7.69 12.54
CA THR A 112 10.35 -8.59 13.59
C THR A 112 9.71 -9.99 13.53
N ASN A 113 8.66 -10.19 12.72
CA ASN A 113 7.95 -11.47 12.57
C ASN A 113 8.61 -12.37 11.50
N ASN A 114 9.72 -12.99 11.88
CA ASN A 114 10.70 -13.59 10.96
C ASN A 114 10.26 -14.85 10.19
N GLN A 115 9.11 -15.45 10.53
CA GLN A 115 8.65 -16.70 9.93
C GLN A 115 7.32 -16.56 9.16
N LEU A 116 6.77 -15.36 9.06
CA LEU A 116 5.47 -15.13 8.42
C LEU A 116 5.51 -15.50 6.95
N ALA A 117 4.72 -16.50 6.55
CA ALA A 117 4.59 -16.91 5.16
C ALA A 117 3.20 -16.61 4.58
N ASN A 118 2.16 -16.55 5.41
CA ASN A 118 0.79 -16.30 4.94
C ASN A 118 0.12 -15.23 5.80
N ILE A 119 -0.36 -14.18 5.16
CA ILE A 119 -1.08 -13.07 5.78
C ILE A 119 -2.38 -12.89 5.00
N ASN A 120 -3.49 -13.24 5.63
CA ASN A 120 -4.82 -13.07 5.07
C ASN A 120 -5.56 -12.02 5.89
N LEU A 121 -5.84 -10.89 5.26
CA LEU A 121 -6.61 -9.79 5.80
C LEU A 121 -7.93 -9.70 5.03
N ASN A 122 -8.99 -10.26 5.60
CA ASN A 122 -10.33 -10.16 5.06
C ASN A 122 -11.13 -9.14 5.87
N GLY A 123 -11.99 -8.39 5.22
CA GLY A 123 -12.96 -7.61 5.94
C GLY A 123 -14.09 -7.07 5.09
N THR A 124 -14.74 -6.01 5.58
CA THR A 124 -15.78 -5.31 4.83
C THR A 124 -15.62 -3.81 5.01
N GLY A 125 -16.00 -3.04 4.00
CA GLY A 125 -15.97 -1.58 4.06
C GLY A 125 -14.57 -1.01 3.84
N LYS A 126 -14.09 -0.16 4.75
CA LYS A 126 -12.85 0.61 4.62
C LYS A 126 -11.76 0.15 5.57
N VAL A 127 -10.52 0.07 5.09
CA VAL A 127 -9.31 0.01 5.92
C VAL A 127 -8.52 1.31 5.81
N THR A 128 -8.23 2.00 6.91
CA THR A 128 -7.48 3.27 6.80
C THR A 128 -6.01 2.98 6.48
N GLU A 129 -5.39 2.04 7.18
CA GLU A 129 -3.98 1.70 7.00
C GLU A 129 -3.74 0.19 7.02
N VAL A 130 -3.04 -0.29 6.00
CA VAL A 130 -2.40 -1.60 5.99
C VAL A 130 -0.91 -1.40 5.91
N GLU A 131 -0.16 -1.84 6.91
CA GLU A 131 1.29 -1.86 6.90
C GLU A 131 1.77 -3.29 7.15
N ILE A 132 2.45 -3.87 6.16
CA ILE A 132 3.01 -5.21 6.24
C ILE A 132 4.49 -5.13 5.92
N LYS A 133 5.31 -5.26 6.97
CA LYS A 133 6.76 -5.41 6.84
C LYS A 133 7.09 -6.86 7.12
N ASN A 134 7.41 -7.61 6.07
CA ASN A 134 7.71 -9.03 6.17
C ASN A 134 8.97 -9.37 5.39
N SER A 135 10.11 -9.22 6.05
CA SER A 135 11.41 -9.24 5.38
C SER A 135 12.01 -10.64 5.18
N LYS A 136 11.50 -11.74 5.77
CA LYS A 136 12.31 -12.96 5.91
C LYS A 136 11.79 -14.25 5.27
N GLN A 137 10.56 -14.29 4.73
CA GLN A 137 10.00 -15.51 4.14
C GLN A 137 9.22 -15.27 2.83
N ASN A 138 8.94 -16.37 2.10
CA ASN A 138 8.02 -16.33 0.96
C ASN A 138 6.68 -15.90 1.51
N SER A 139 6.14 -14.79 1.01
CA SER A 139 4.97 -14.16 1.60
C SER A 139 3.80 -14.23 0.63
N THR A 140 2.76 -14.97 0.99
CA THR A 140 1.43 -14.83 0.38
C THR A 140 0.67 -13.80 1.20
N ILE A 141 0.31 -12.69 0.58
CA ILE A 141 -0.45 -11.60 1.19
C ILE A 141 -1.76 -11.48 0.42
N LEU A 142 -2.87 -11.73 1.12
CA LEU A 142 -4.22 -11.55 0.60
C LEU A 142 -4.90 -10.41 1.37
N ILE A 143 -5.41 -9.42 0.65
CA ILE A 143 -6.29 -8.38 1.18
C ILE A 143 -7.63 -8.51 0.44
N ASP A 144 -8.69 -8.85 1.18
CA ASP A 144 -9.98 -9.22 0.61
C ASP A 144 -11.14 -8.50 1.31
N GLY A 145 -12.25 -8.29 0.60
CA GLY A 145 -13.51 -7.73 1.10
C GLY A 145 -13.52 -6.23 1.44
N PHE A 146 -12.36 -5.57 1.55
CA PHE A 146 -12.29 -4.11 1.70
C PHE A 146 -12.48 -3.43 0.34
N THR A 147 -13.39 -2.46 0.26
CA THR A 147 -13.63 -1.70 -0.97
C THR A 147 -12.79 -0.43 -1.06
N ILE A 148 -12.33 0.11 0.07
CA ILE A 148 -11.53 1.34 0.13
C ILE A 148 -10.37 1.17 1.08
N ALA A 149 -9.18 1.62 0.67
CA ALA A 149 -8.04 1.83 1.55
C ALA A 149 -7.58 3.30 1.54
N ASP A 150 -7.07 3.85 2.66
CA ASP A 150 -6.33 5.12 2.58
C ASP A 150 -4.85 4.91 2.28
N LYS A 151 -4.21 3.98 2.99
CA LYS A 151 -2.78 3.67 2.87
C LYS A 151 -2.59 2.16 2.81
N ILE A 152 -1.78 1.69 1.86
CA ILE A 152 -1.26 0.33 1.83
C ILE A 152 0.26 0.42 1.69
N THR A 153 0.99 -0.19 2.61
CA THR A 153 2.44 -0.34 2.58
C THR A 153 2.79 -1.81 2.76
N ILE A 154 3.45 -2.38 1.77
CA ILE A 154 3.93 -3.76 1.79
C ILE A 154 5.42 -3.71 1.48
N GLU A 155 6.23 -4.12 2.45
CA GLU A 155 7.68 -4.21 2.35
C GLU A 155 8.10 -5.67 2.60
N THR A 156 8.60 -6.34 1.57
CA THR A 156 9.11 -7.71 1.64
C THR A 156 10.61 -7.82 1.33
N THR A 157 11.31 -6.69 1.35
CA THR A 157 12.75 -6.65 1.13
C THR A 157 13.50 -7.23 2.32
N SER A 158 14.40 -8.19 2.08
CA SER A 158 15.43 -8.56 3.05
C SER A 158 16.77 -8.00 2.62
N ASN A 159 17.55 -7.51 3.60
CA ASN A 159 18.96 -7.17 3.42
C ASN A 159 19.87 -8.41 3.44
N THR A 160 19.29 -9.61 3.47
CA THR A 160 20.00 -10.88 3.57
C THR A 160 19.91 -11.63 2.24
N SER A 161 20.90 -12.47 1.94
CA SER A 161 20.99 -13.27 0.71
C SER A 161 19.85 -14.28 0.51
N ASN A 162 18.93 -14.39 1.47
CA ASN A 162 17.80 -15.32 1.47
C ASN A 162 16.50 -14.63 1.06
N ASN A 163 16.57 -13.69 0.11
CA ASN A 163 15.39 -13.03 -0.42
C ASN A 163 14.42 -14.06 -1.01
N LYS A 164 13.13 -13.90 -0.71
CA LYS A 164 12.08 -14.85 -1.04
C LYS A 164 10.95 -14.17 -1.83
N THR A 165 10.19 -14.95 -2.60
CA THR A 165 9.13 -14.45 -3.49
C THR A 165 7.93 -13.96 -2.68
N ALA A 166 7.38 -12.82 -3.05
CA ALA A 166 6.10 -12.31 -2.56
C ALA A 166 5.00 -12.50 -3.61
N THR A 167 3.83 -12.94 -3.16
CA THR A 167 2.58 -12.99 -3.93
C THR A 167 1.57 -12.12 -3.20
N ILE A 168 1.22 -10.99 -3.82
CA ILE A 168 0.31 -9.99 -3.25
C ILE A 168 -0.96 -9.96 -4.09
N THR A 169 -2.10 -10.25 -3.46
CA THR A 169 -3.41 -10.27 -4.11
C THR A 169 -4.37 -9.36 -3.35
N CYS A 170 -5.04 -8.49 -4.09
CA CYS A 170 -6.11 -7.63 -3.60
C CYS A 170 -7.33 -7.80 -4.52
N ASN A 171 -8.42 -8.41 -4.07
CA ASN A 171 -9.56 -8.63 -4.96
C ASN A 171 -10.52 -7.43 -4.98
N ASP A 172 -11.14 -7.13 -3.84
CA ASP A 172 -12.30 -6.23 -3.78
C ASP A 172 -11.96 -4.73 -3.61
N LEU A 173 -10.67 -4.37 -3.54
CA LEU A 173 -10.23 -2.99 -3.33
C LEU A 173 -10.51 -2.14 -4.57
N ILE A 174 -11.45 -1.20 -4.47
CA ILE A 174 -11.87 -0.29 -5.56
C ILE A 174 -11.04 1.00 -5.56
N GLU A 175 -10.76 1.55 -4.38
CA GLU A 175 -10.07 2.84 -4.23
C GLU A 175 -8.91 2.76 -3.22
N ILE A 176 -7.75 3.31 -3.59
CA ILE A 176 -6.66 3.65 -2.65
C ILE A 176 -6.54 5.18 -2.62
N ASN A 177 -6.99 5.78 -1.53
CA ASN A 177 -7.21 7.21 -1.41
C ASN A 177 -5.93 8.04 -1.33
N LYS A 178 -4.91 7.58 -0.58
CA LYS A 178 -3.68 8.35 -0.35
C LYS A 178 -2.50 7.69 -1.03
N PHE A 179 -2.03 6.55 -0.55
CA PHE A 179 -0.86 5.94 -1.18
C PHE A 179 -0.82 4.42 -1.10
N LEU A 180 -0.25 3.85 -2.16
CA LEU A 180 0.20 2.47 -2.26
C LEU A 180 1.74 2.45 -2.23
N SER A 181 2.36 1.58 -1.47
CA SER A 181 3.78 1.28 -1.62
C SER A 181 3.98 -0.20 -1.55
N ILE A 182 4.53 -0.76 -2.61
CA ILE A 182 4.89 -2.16 -2.70
C ILE A 182 6.37 -2.19 -3.01
N ASN A 183 7.14 -2.58 -2.00
CA ASN A 183 8.57 -2.73 -2.10
C ASN A 183 8.96 -4.18 -1.85
N THR A 184 9.31 -4.89 -2.91
CA THR A 184 9.70 -6.28 -2.86
C THR A 184 11.15 -6.48 -3.30
N SER A 185 11.68 -7.68 -3.10
CA SER A 185 13.04 -7.99 -3.51
C SER A 185 13.24 -7.88 -5.03
N VAL A 186 14.31 -7.21 -5.45
CA VAL A 186 14.80 -7.19 -6.86
C VAL A 186 15.46 -8.50 -7.28
N SER A 187 15.82 -9.38 -6.34
CA SER A 187 16.48 -10.66 -6.66
C SER A 187 15.49 -11.81 -6.86
N GLN A 188 14.18 -11.58 -6.66
CA GLN A 188 13.15 -12.62 -6.73
C GLN A 188 12.03 -12.24 -7.68
N ASN A 189 11.42 -13.24 -8.29
CA ASN A 189 10.24 -13.03 -9.12
C ASN A 189 9.01 -12.94 -8.22
N ASN A 190 8.48 -11.72 -8.06
CA ASN A 190 7.28 -11.46 -7.27
C ASN A 190 6.05 -11.33 -8.16
N THR A 191 4.87 -11.39 -7.53
CA THR A 191 3.60 -11.09 -8.18
C THR A 191 2.79 -10.10 -7.36
N VAL A 192 2.15 -9.16 -8.04
CA VAL A 192 1.16 -8.25 -7.47
C VAL A 192 -0.06 -8.18 -8.40
N SER A 193 -1.25 -8.32 -7.83
CA SER A 193 -2.51 -8.22 -8.57
C SER A 193 -3.56 -7.47 -7.77
N PHE A 194 -4.16 -6.46 -8.39
CA PHE A 194 -5.36 -5.79 -7.92
C PHE A 194 -6.49 -6.09 -8.90
N THR A 195 -7.51 -6.82 -8.49
CA THR A 195 -8.58 -7.26 -9.40
C THR A 195 -9.56 -6.12 -9.70
N ASP A 196 -10.02 -5.43 -8.65
CA ASP A 196 -11.08 -4.41 -8.78
C ASP A 196 -10.62 -2.95 -8.59
N LEU A 197 -9.31 -2.69 -8.52
CA LEU A 197 -8.79 -1.35 -8.25
C LEU A 197 -8.99 -0.41 -9.45
N LYS A 198 -9.74 0.67 -9.22
CA LYS A 198 -10.09 1.68 -10.22
C LYS A 198 -9.41 3.03 -10.02
N ILE A 199 -9.15 3.42 -8.76
CA ILE A 199 -8.63 4.75 -8.42
C ILE A 199 -7.48 4.64 -7.44
N MET A 200 -6.38 5.36 -7.72
CA MET A 200 -5.19 5.39 -6.88
C MET A 200 -4.67 6.82 -6.66
N GLY A 201 -4.52 7.22 -5.39
CA GLY A 201 -3.85 8.47 -4.99
C GLY A 201 -4.71 9.73 -4.98
N LYS A 202 -6.04 9.61 -4.93
CA LYS A 202 -6.99 10.75 -5.08
C LYS A 202 -6.78 11.94 -4.14
N TYR A 203 -6.32 11.71 -2.91
CA TYR A 203 -6.18 12.74 -1.86
C TYR A 203 -4.72 13.05 -1.54
N VAL A 204 -3.81 12.78 -2.47
CA VAL A 204 -2.42 13.20 -2.35
C VAL A 204 -2.34 14.69 -2.68
N SER A 205 -1.82 15.49 -1.74
CA SER A 205 -1.54 16.91 -2.00
C SER A 205 -0.41 17.06 -3.02
N ASP A 206 -0.57 17.98 -3.96
CA ASP A 206 0.32 18.26 -5.12
C ASP A 206 1.80 18.54 -4.79
N THR A 207 2.21 18.59 -3.53
CA THR A 207 3.52 19.13 -3.09
C THR A 207 4.59 18.10 -2.79
N THR A 208 4.34 16.81 -2.98
CA THR A 208 5.26 15.76 -2.56
C THR A 208 5.46 14.75 -3.69
N TYR A 209 6.71 14.50 -4.04
CA TYR A 209 7.12 13.96 -5.35
C TYR A 209 6.96 12.44 -5.52
N PHE A 210 6.54 11.70 -4.49
CA PHE A 210 6.59 10.23 -4.51
C PHE A 210 5.38 9.63 -3.79
N PHE A 211 4.35 9.26 -4.54
CA PHE A 211 3.22 8.49 -4.01
C PHE A 211 2.80 7.46 -5.02
N ASN A 212 2.45 6.27 -4.53
CA ASN A 212 2.28 5.06 -5.33
C ASN A 212 3.61 4.55 -5.87
N ILE A 213 4.36 3.87 -5.00
CA ILE A 213 5.67 3.30 -5.32
C ILE A 213 5.50 1.82 -5.59
N ILE A 214 5.98 1.37 -6.74
CA ILE A 214 6.12 -0.05 -7.05
C ILE A 214 7.59 -0.31 -7.33
N SER A 215 8.22 -1.10 -6.48
CA SER A 215 9.64 -1.44 -6.53
C SER A 215 9.87 -2.92 -6.30
N GLY A 216 10.90 -3.47 -6.93
CA GLY A 216 11.23 -4.90 -6.89
C GLY A 216 11.14 -5.56 -8.25
N LYS A 217 11.39 -6.88 -8.29
CA LYS A 217 11.33 -7.67 -9.52
C LYS A 217 10.01 -8.43 -9.63
N PHE A 218 9.29 -8.27 -10.74
CA PHE A 218 7.96 -8.86 -10.91
C PHE A 218 7.86 -9.70 -12.17
N THR A 219 7.24 -10.86 -12.07
CA THR A 219 6.73 -11.61 -13.22
C THR A 219 5.32 -11.18 -13.60
N VAL A 220 4.56 -10.68 -12.62
CA VAL A 220 3.20 -10.15 -12.82
C VAL A 220 3.04 -8.90 -11.96
N ALA A 221 2.66 -7.79 -12.60
CA ALA A 221 2.12 -6.61 -11.93
C ALA A 221 0.83 -6.21 -12.66
N SER A 222 -0.32 -6.51 -12.06
CA SER A 222 -1.62 -6.47 -12.73
C SER A 222 -2.56 -5.43 -12.13
N PHE A 223 -3.04 -4.52 -12.98
CA PHE A 223 -3.99 -3.44 -12.68
C PHE A 223 -5.03 -3.33 -13.82
N PRO A 224 -5.86 -4.37 -14.05
CA PRO A 224 -6.60 -4.55 -15.28
C PRO A 224 -7.71 -3.50 -15.49
N ILE A 225 -8.25 -2.94 -14.42
CA ILE A 225 -9.35 -1.95 -14.47
C ILE A 225 -9.00 -0.60 -13.83
N LEU A 226 -7.70 -0.30 -13.68
CA LEU A 226 -7.25 0.97 -13.11
C LEU A 226 -7.50 2.12 -14.10
N GLU A 227 -8.39 3.03 -13.74
CA GLU A 227 -8.90 4.12 -14.60
C GLU A 227 -8.21 5.46 -14.26
N GLU A 228 -7.97 5.73 -12.98
CA GLU A 228 -7.37 6.98 -12.50
C GLU A 228 -6.18 6.72 -11.57
N ILE A 229 -5.04 7.34 -11.88
CA ILE A 229 -3.86 7.37 -11.02
C ILE A 229 -3.44 8.82 -10.86
N TYR A 230 -3.28 9.31 -9.65
CA TYR A 230 -2.86 10.71 -9.45
C TYR A 230 -1.35 10.82 -9.63
N ASN A 231 -0.59 10.13 -8.78
CA ASN A 231 0.86 10.06 -8.89
C ASN A 231 1.29 8.60 -9.01
N LEU A 232 2.27 8.29 -9.84
CA LEU A 232 2.86 6.97 -9.98
C LEU A 232 4.38 7.08 -10.01
N THR A 233 5.04 6.31 -9.17
CA THR A 233 6.48 6.14 -9.16
C THR A 233 6.82 4.67 -9.35
N LEU A 234 7.50 4.38 -10.46
CA LEU A 234 8.12 3.08 -10.72
C LEU A 234 9.60 3.23 -10.37
N ASP A 235 9.99 2.73 -9.20
CA ASP A 235 11.33 2.90 -8.65
C ASP A 235 11.99 1.55 -8.43
N GLY A 236 13.17 1.29 -8.99
CA GLY A 236 13.80 -0.03 -8.89
C GLY A 236 12.90 -1.17 -9.40
N LEU A 237 12.04 -0.91 -10.38
CA LEU A 237 11.09 -1.89 -10.92
C LEU A 237 11.77 -2.74 -12.00
N HIS A 238 11.84 -4.06 -11.80
CA HIS A 238 12.46 -4.99 -12.74
C HIS A 238 11.41 -5.92 -13.33
N MET A 239 10.97 -5.66 -14.55
CA MET A 239 10.01 -6.50 -15.27
C MET A 239 10.06 -6.21 -16.77
N ASP A 240 9.72 -7.17 -17.62
CA ASP A 240 9.78 -6.95 -19.06
C ASP A 240 8.75 -5.90 -19.52
N THR A 241 7.47 -6.12 -19.20
CA THR A 241 6.36 -5.28 -19.67
C THR A 241 5.40 -4.95 -18.54
N ILE A 242 5.13 -3.65 -18.30
CA ILE A 242 4.03 -3.18 -17.44
C ILE A 242 2.96 -2.48 -18.28
N THR A 243 1.68 -2.72 -18.01
CA THR A 243 0.58 -2.10 -18.77
C THR A 243 -0.51 -1.61 -17.84
N PHE A 244 -0.97 -0.39 -18.11
CA PHE A 244 -2.09 0.26 -17.45
C PHE A 244 -3.20 0.51 -18.48
N PRO A 245 -4.05 -0.49 -18.77
CA PRO A 245 -4.87 -0.53 -19.98
C PRO A 245 -5.96 0.55 -20.03
N LEU A 246 -6.48 0.98 -18.88
CA LEU A 246 -7.61 1.92 -18.80
C LEU A 246 -7.23 3.29 -18.21
N VAL A 247 -5.96 3.54 -17.88
CA VAL A 247 -5.56 4.80 -17.25
C VAL A 247 -5.66 5.94 -18.26
N GLU A 248 -6.60 6.86 -18.04
CA GLU A 248 -6.83 8.00 -18.93
C GLU A 248 -6.08 9.26 -18.50
N LYS A 249 -5.89 9.42 -17.18
CA LYS A 249 -5.40 10.65 -16.55
C LYS A 249 -4.40 10.35 -15.45
N MET A 250 -3.36 11.18 -15.42
CA MET A 250 -2.35 11.21 -14.36
C MET A 250 -1.90 12.65 -14.06
N ASN A 251 -1.52 12.92 -12.81
CA ASN A 251 -0.86 14.17 -12.45
C ASN A 251 0.65 14.05 -12.59
N TYR A 252 1.23 12.96 -12.10
CA TYR A 252 2.67 12.77 -12.08
C TYR A 252 3.04 11.31 -12.39
N PHE A 253 3.85 11.11 -13.42
CA PHE A 253 4.51 9.84 -13.73
C PHE A 253 6.02 10.00 -13.53
N TYR A 254 6.63 9.10 -12.76
CA TYR A 254 8.08 9.02 -12.63
C TYR A 254 8.57 7.59 -12.75
N LEU A 255 9.49 7.38 -13.69
CA LEU A 255 10.27 6.16 -13.82
C LEU A 255 11.72 6.45 -13.40
N SER A 256 12.16 5.76 -12.35
CA SER A 256 13.48 5.93 -11.74
C SER A 256 14.59 5.22 -12.51
N ILE A 257 15.79 5.75 -12.37
CA ILE A 257 17.05 5.27 -12.96
C ILE A 257 17.38 3.80 -12.69
N ASP A 258 16.92 3.24 -11.57
CA ASP A 258 17.23 1.87 -11.14
C ASP A 258 16.22 0.84 -11.67
N SER A 259 15.29 1.27 -12.52
CA SER A 259 14.25 0.41 -13.10
C SER A 259 14.74 -0.28 -14.38
N TYR A 260 14.44 -1.57 -14.51
CA TYR A 260 14.75 -2.41 -15.66
C TYR A 260 13.43 -2.85 -16.30
N ILE A 261 12.91 -1.97 -17.17
CA ILE A 261 11.65 -2.18 -17.90
C ILE A 261 11.89 -2.01 -19.39
N ASN A 262 11.49 -3.01 -20.19
CA ASN A 262 11.62 -2.95 -21.64
C ASN A 262 10.42 -2.25 -22.28
N HIS A 263 9.22 -2.46 -21.74
CA HIS A 263 7.99 -1.86 -22.21
C HIS A 263 7.13 -1.37 -21.04
N PHE A 264 6.72 -0.11 -21.09
CA PHE A 264 5.59 0.35 -20.27
C PHE A 264 4.55 0.95 -21.19
N ASN A 265 3.29 0.61 -20.97
CA ASN A 265 2.21 0.91 -21.88
C ASN A 265 1.04 1.61 -21.17
N PHE A 266 0.65 2.76 -21.70
CA PHE A 266 -0.48 3.56 -21.28
C PHE A 266 -1.37 3.87 -22.51
N PRO A 267 -2.12 2.88 -23.03
CA PRO A 267 -2.80 3.02 -24.32
C PRO A 267 -3.92 4.07 -24.32
N GLN A 268 -4.47 4.41 -23.16
CA GLN A 268 -5.56 5.39 -23.01
C GLN A 268 -5.12 6.71 -22.35
N LEU A 269 -3.84 6.86 -22.00
CA LEU A 269 -3.38 8.04 -21.26
C LEU A 269 -3.35 9.27 -22.18
N THR A 270 -4.30 10.18 -21.94
CA THR A 270 -4.46 11.41 -22.71
C THR A 270 -4.05 12.65 -21.93
N ARG A 271 -3.87 12.56 -20.61
CA ARG A 271 -3.44 13.69 -19.78
C ARG A 271 -2.44 13.24 -18.74
N CYS A 272 -1.26 13.86 -18.74
CA CYS A 272 -0.27 13.72 -17.67
C CYS A 272 0.32 15.10 -17.36
N ASP A 273 0.10 15.67 -16.18
CA ASP A 273 0.62 17.02 -15.88
C ASP A 273 2.17 17.03 -15.86
N ASN A 274 2.81 16.00 -15.30
CA ASN A 274 4.26 15.81 -15.30
C ASN A 274 4.61 14.36 -15.65
N PHE A 275 5.38 14.19 -16.71
CA PHE A 275 5.83 12.89 -17.20
C PHE A 275 7.35 12.87 -17.21
N GLN A 276 7.96 12.06 -16.35
CA GLN A 276 9.40 11.99 -16.18
C GLN A 276 9.88 10.54 -16.25
N CYS A 277 10.85 10.29 -17.10
CA CYS A 277 11.58 9.04 -17.12
C CYS A 277 13.08 9.31 -17.05
N GLU A 278 13.76 8.59 -16.18
CA GLU A 278 15.20 8.62 -16.05
C GLU A 278 15.74 7.20 -16.16
N PHE A 279 16.75 7.01 -17.01
CA PHE A 279 17.44 5.73 -17.16
C PHE A 279 18.93 5.96 -16.99
N ASN A 280 19.56 5.20 -16.09
CA ASN A 280 21.00 5.30 -15.86
C ASN A 280 21.73 4.17 -16.60
N THR A 281 22.69 4.51 -17.44
CA THR A 281 23.60 3.54 -18.08
C THR A 281 25.00 3.50 -17.42
N GLY A 282 25.15 4.16 -16.28
CA GLY A 282 26.45 4.65 -15.81
C GLY A 282 27.20 3.87 -14.73
N SER A 283 26.75 2.73 -14.17
CA SER A 283 27.56 2.09 -13.11
C SER A 283 27.54 0.56 -12.98
N LEU A 284 26.86 -0.19 -13.84
CA LEU A 284 26.85 -1.66 -13.80
C LEU A 284 27.06 -2.16 -15.22
N GLY A 285 28.31 -2.39 -15.61
CA GLY A 285 28.78 -2.69 -16.97
C GLY A 285 28.25 -3.96 -17.63
N THR A 286 26.93 -4.13 -17.70
CA THR A 286 26.22 -5.21 -18.38
C THR A 286 25.17 -4.58 -19.29
N THR A 287 25.50 -4.53 -20.58
CA THR A 287 24.61 -4.47 -21.76
C THR A 287 23.26 -3.79 -21.52
N TYR A 288 23.28 -2.47 -21.63
CA TYR A 288 22.14 -1.58 -21.46
C TYR A 288 21.22 -1.61 -22.69
N PHE A 289 19.92 -1.74 -22.44
CA PHE A 289 18.79 -1.31 -23.26
C PHE A 289 19.10 -1.04 -24.75
N THR A 290 19.23 -2.08 -25.57
CA THR A 290 19.37 -1.90 -27.04
C THR A 290 18.04 -1.84 -27.76
N ASP A 291 16.93 -2.19 -27.10
CA ASP A 291 15.61 -2.36 -27.74
C ASP A 291 14.43 -1.89 -26.85
N THR A 292 14.65 -0.99 -25.88
CA THR A 292 13.53 -0.42 -25.12
C THR A 292 12.68 0.43 -26.05
N LEU A 293 11.58 -0.15 -26.55
CA LEU A 293 10.64 0.57 -27.37
C LEU A 293 9.83 1.51 -26.47
N PHE A 294 10.35 2.72 -26.26
CA PHE A 294 9.61 3.78 -25.60
C PHE A 294 8.50 4.28 -26.54
N ASN A 295 7.27 3.84 -26.30
CA ASN A 295 6.11 4.39 -26.97
C ASN A 295 5.55 5.55 -26.14
N MET A 296 5.82 6.79 -26.58
CA MET A 296 5.21 7.97 -25.98
C MET A 296 3.68 7.81 -25.94
N PRO A 297 3.02 7.99 -24.78
CA PRO A 297 1.56 7.93 -24.68
C PRO A 297 0.87 8.95 -25.59
N LEU A 298 -0.39 8.71 -25.93
CA LEU A 298 -1.22 9.61 -26.76
C LEU A 298 -1.71 10.83 -25.97
N LEU A 299 -0.76 11.60 -25.44
CA LEU A 299 -1.03 12.78 -24.62
C LEU A 299 -1.70 13.88 -25.44
N ASN A 300 -2.80 14.41 -24.95
CA ASN A 300 -3.43 15.66 -25.37
C ASN A 300 -3.07 16.83 -24.45
N TYR A 301 -2.60 16.53 -23.24
CA TYR A 301 -2.18 17.52 -22.26
C TYR A 301 -0.93 17.06 -21.49
N CYS A 302 0.09 17.92 -21.42
CA CYS A 302 1.27 17.74 -20.58
C CYS A 302 1.99 19.08 -20.32
N LYS A 303 2.29 19.37 -19.05
CA LYS A 303 3.03 20.59 -18.66
C LYS A 303 4.53 20.36 -18.59
N ASN A 304 4.95 19.26 -17.98
CA ASN A 304 6.36 18.93 -17.83
C ASN A 304 6.62 17.55 -18.43
N TYR A 305 7.53 17.48 -19.38
CA TYR A 305 7.93 16.25 -20.02
C TYR A 305 9.44 16.15 -19.95
N SER A 306 9.95 15.11 -19.29
CA SER A 306 11.38 14.86 -19.15
C SER A 306 11.69 13.43 -19.54
N LEU A 307 12.52 13.26 -20.55
CA LEU A 307 12.97 11.96 -21.02
C LEU A 307 14.50 11.96 -21.01
N ASN A 308 15.07 11.42 -19.93
CA ASN A 308 16.50 11.30 -19.75
C ASN A 308 16.91 9.85 -20.02
N ILE A 309 16.93 9.47 -21.31
CA ILE A 309 17.33 8.14 -21.79
C ILE A 309 18.61 8.32 -22.59
N LEU A 310 19.65 7.57 -22.25
CA LEU A 310 20.85 7.45 -23.10
C LEU A 310 20.54 6.47 -24.23
N GLY A 311 20.91 6.81 -25.46
CA GLY A 311 20.57 6.04 -26.66
C GLY A 311 19.19 6.33 -27.25
N LEU A 312 18.58 7.48 -26.92
CA LEU A 312 17.48 8.01 -27.73
C LEU A 312 18.01 8.29 -29.14
N ASP A 313 17.65 7.47 -30.11
CA ASP A 313 17.97 7.77 -31.51
C ASP A 313 17.26 9.06 -31.92
N ASN A 314 17.90 9.85 -32.78
CA ASN A 314 17.41 11.16 -33.23
C ASN A 314 15.94 11.18 -33.71
N PHE A 315 15.44 10.06 -34.23
CA PHE A 315 14.08 9.93 -34.72
C PHE A 315 13.04 10.09 -33.60
N ASP A 316 13.34 9.62 -32.40
CA ASP A 316 12.40 9.70 -31.28
C ASP A 316 12.25 11.15 -30.78
N ALA A 317 13.34 11.92 -30.76
CA ALA A 317 13.29 13.31 -30.31
C ALA A 317 12.51 14.22 -31.27
N GLU A 318 12.68 14.06 -32.59
CA GLU A 318 11.93 14.83 -33.59
C GLU A 318 10.42 14.55 -33.50
N ASP A 319 10.03 13.27 -33.43
CA ASP A 319 8.63 12.83 -33.33
C ASP A 319 7.97 13.32 -32.04
N ILE A 320 8.69 13.30 -30.91
CA ILE A 320 8.21 13.85 -29.63
C ILE A 320 7.96 15.35 -29.79
N LEU A 321 8.91 16.10 -30.32
CA LEU A 321 8.76 17.55 -30.49
C LEU A 321 7.61 17.91 -31.42
N GLU A 322 7.39 17.16 -32.51
CA GLU A 322 6.25 17.35 -33.41
C GLU A 322 4.92 17.20 -32.67
N LYS A 323 4.75 16.11 -31.90
CA LYS A 323 3.54 15.87 -31.10
C LYS A 323 3.26 17.04 -30.15
N PHE A 324 4.29 17.56 -29.49
CA PHE A 324 4.18 18.67 -28.54
C PHE A 324 3.70 20.01 -29.14
N LEU A 325 3.71 20.16 -30.47
CA LEU A 325 3.11 21.32 -31.14
C LEU A 325 1.59 21.42 -30.92
N THR A 326 0.93 20.29 -30.65
CA THR A 326 -0.54 20.21 -30.47
C THR A 326 -0.95 19.91 -29.02
N ILE A 327 -0.04 19.35 -28.21
CA ILE A 327 -0.27 19.06 -26.79
C ILE A 327 -0.51 20.34 -25.99
N GLN A 328 -1.58 20.33 -25.20
CA GLN A 328 -1.97 21.42 -24.32
C GLN A 328 -1.17 21.43 -23.00
N PRO A 329 -0.98 22.60 -22.37
CA PRO A 329 -1.28 23.93 -22.91
C PRO A 329 -0.35 24.30 -24.08
N VAL A 330 -0.78 25.18 -24.99
CA VAL A 330 0.06 25.62 -26.14
C VAL A 330 1.38 26.24 -25.69
N SER A 331 1.37 26.99 -24.57
CA SER A 331 2.53 27.69 -24.00
C SER A 331 2.79 27.29 -22.55
N GLY A 332 3.98 27.59 -22.02
CA GLY A 332 4.32 27.36 -20.62
C GLY A 332 4.65 25.91 -20.28
N LYS A 333 4.92 25.07 -21.28
CA LYS A 333 5.42 23.71 -21.10
C LYS A 333 6.94 23.72 -20.84
N THR A 334 7.40 22.70 -20.12
CA THR A 334 8.82 22.33 -20.04
C THR A 334 9.02 21.00 -20.73
N ILE A 335 9.87 20.96 -21.75
CA ILE A 335 10.22 19.76 -22.52
C ILE A 335 11.72 19.57 -22.39
N ASN A 336 12.15 18.49 -21.75
CA ASN A 336 13.55 18.15 -21.51
C ASN A 336 13.83 16.77 -22.11
N LEU A 337 14.65 16.72 -23.15
CA LEU A 337 15.04 15.48 -23.82
C LEU A 337 16.57 15.37 -23.73
N SER A 338 17.07 14.30 -23.12
CA SER A 338 18.48 13.95 -23.25
C SER A 338 18.63 13.14 -24.54
N ASN A 339 19.35 13.67 -25.52
CA ASN A 339 19.62 12.98 -26.77
C ASN A 339 21.15 12.84 -26.90
N ASP A 340 21.62 11.73 -27.48
CA ASP A 340 23.06 11.55 -27.72
C ASP A 340 23.49 12.19 -29.06
N ALA A 341 22.54 12.53 -29.92
CA ALA A 341 22.79 13.14 -31.21
C ALA A 341 22.13 14.53 -31.36
N PRO A 342 22.77 15.46 -32.09
CA PRO A 342 22.20 16.77 -32.30
C PRO A 342 20.94 16.68 -33.16
N LEU A 343 19.92 17.49 -32.83
CA LEU A 343 18.75 17.69 -33.68
C LEU A 343 19.17 18.17 -35.07
N THR A 344 18.54 17.62 -36.10
CA THR A 344 18.73 18.05 -37.49
C THR A 344 17.38 18.36 -38.14
N GLY A 345 17.37 18.89 -39.37
CA GLY A 345 16.16 18.99 -40.19
C GLY A 345 14.95 19.64 -39.51
N LEU A 346 13.81 18.93 -39.51
CA LEU A 346 12.55 19.41 -38.96
C LEU A 346 12.59 19.49 -37.43
N GLY A 347 13.36 18.64 -36.74
CA GLY A 347 13.53 18.71 -35.28
C GLY A 347 13.99 20.10 -34.78
N LEU A 348 14.91 20.76 -35.49
CA LEU A 348 15.30 22.15 -35.17
C LEU A 348 14.15 23.14 -35.36
N THR A 349 13.34 22.93 -36.41
CA THR A 349 12.17 23.76 -36.71
C THR A 349 11.08 23.60 -35.64
N TYR A 350 10.81 22.37 -35.21
CA TYR A 350 9.84 22.07 -34.16
C TYR A 350 10.29 22.66 -32.82
N LYS A 351 11.57 22.49 -32.43
CA LYS A 351 12.15 23.11 -31.24
C LYS A 351 11.96 24.64 -31.24
N GLN A 352 12.33 25.31 -32.34
CA GLN A 352 12.18 26.77 -32.42
C GLN A 352 10.71 27.21 -32.39
N THR A 353 9.81 26.45 -33.03
CA THR A 353 8.37 26.73 -33.01
C THR A 353 7.80 26.64 -31.59
N LEU A 354 8.15 25.60 -30.84
CA LEU A 354 7.76 25.44 -29.44
C LEU A 354 8.30 26.57 -28.56
N ILE A 355 9.55 27.00 -28.75
CA ILE A 355 10.13 28.15 -28.03
C ILE A 355 9.36 29.44 -28.36
N ASN A 356 9.03 29.66 -29.64
CA ASN A 356 8.24 30.83 -30.06
C ASN A 356 6.81 30.83 -29.50
N GLN A 357 6.25 29.64 -29.21
CA GLN A 357 4.98 29.49 -28.48
C GLN A 357 5.12 29.76 -26.97
N GLY A 358 6.30 30.07 -26.45
CA GLY A 358 6.53 30.36 -25.03
C GLY A 358 6.76 29.12 -24.17
N ASN A 359 7.34 28.06 -24.73
CA ASN A 359 7.74 26.86 -24.00
C ASN A 359 9.25 26.84 -23.72
N THR A 360 9.64 26.16 -22.64
CA THR A 360 11.04 25.85 -22.35
C THR A 360 11.40 24.52 -22.99
N VAL A 361 12.30 24.52 -23.97
CA VAL A 361 12.71 23.30 -24.69
C VAL A 361 14.21 23.10 -24.55
N ILE A 362 14.57 22.05 -23.80
CA ILE A 362 15.94 21.63 -23.55
C ILE A 362 16.13 20.30 -24.28
N VAL A 363 17.09 20.29 -25.19
CA VAL A 363 17.52 19.06 -25.88
C VAL A 363 19.04 19.07 -25.81
N TRP A 364 19.59 18.11 -25.06
CA TRP A 364 21.02 17.93 -24.89
C TRP A 364 21.59 17.10 -26.03
#